data_AF-A0A2M9C1R8-F1
#
_entry.id   AF-A0A2M9C1R8-F1
#
_cell.length_a   1.000
_cell.length_b   1.000
_cell.length_c   1.000
_cell.angle_alpha   90.00
_cell.angle_beta   90.00
_cell.angle_gamma   90.00
#
_symmetry.space_group_name_H-M   'P 1'
#
loop_
_entity.id
_entity.type
_entity.pdbx_description
1 polymer ?
#
loop_
_entity_poly.entity_id
_entity_poly.type
_entity_poly.pdbx_seq_one_letter_code
_entity_poly.pdbx_strand_id
1 'polypeptide(L)'
;MKNFNIITQLVDFNETEYPNSFLINAVETIGKDKLIILIRNLLFWQKIVFTSPTMAKRGKITNLQYYLLEDDLIISDYNKLFKACIELNDFFVLKQNKIVLNEGLSIKDIYKLRKIIDEGYELELKINIGKGLK
;
A
#
# COMPACT_ATOMS: atom_id res chain seq x y z
N MET A 1 11.27 5.96 16.43
CA MET A 1 11.04 6.65 15.15
C MET A 1 10.76 5.58 14.10
N LYS A 2 9.73 5.72 13.24
CA LYS A 2 9.41 4.69 12.23
C LYS A 2 10.45 4.65 11.12
N ASN A 3 10.82 3.46 10.65
CA ASN A 3 11.84 3.30 9.61
C ASN A 3 11.24 3.41 8.20
N PHE A 4 11.27 4.62 7.63
CA PHE A 4 10.71 4.88 6.29
C PHE A 4 11.50 4.26 5.14
N ASN A 5 12.74 3.82 5.36
CA ASN A 5 13.54 3.17 4.32
C ASN A 5 12.85 1.90 3.81
N ILE A 6 12.01 1.28 4.63
CA ILE A 6 11.19 0.13 4.25
C ILE A 6 10.29 0.49 3.07
N ILE A 7 9.58 1.62 3.15
CA ILE A 7 8.64 2.02 2.10
C ILE A 7 9.38 2.36 0.81
N THR A 8 10.50 3.08 0.90
CA THR A 8 11.34 3.37 -0.26
C THR A 8 11.79 2.09 -0.95
N GLN A 9 12.24 1.08 -0.19
CA GLN A 9 12.67 -0.18 -0.77
C GLN A 9 11.54 -1.01 -1.39
N LEU A 10 10.32 -0.91 -0.85
CA LEU A 10 9.14 -1.54 -1.46
C LEU A 10 8.75 -0.88 -2.78
N VAL A 11 8.86 0.46 -2.86
CA VAL A 11 8.66 1.23 -4.10
C VAL A 11 9.67 0.77 -5.15
N ASP A 12 10.94 0.67 -4.77
CA ASP A 12 12.05 0.27 -5.65
C ASP A 12 12.12 -1.25 -5.87
N PHE A 13 11.16 -2.02 -5.34
CA PHE A 13 11.22 -3.49 -5.37
C PHE A 13 11.00 -4.01 -6.79
N ASN A 14 12.10 -4.43 -7.41
CA ASN A 14 12.16 -4.95 -8.77
C ASN A 14 12.04 -6.48 -8.81
N GLU A 15 11.71 -7.01 -9.99
CA GLU A 15 11.55 -8.44 -10.26
C GLU A 15 12.87 -9.24 -10.24
N THR A 16 14.02 -8.59 -10.09
CA THR A 16 15.34 -9.24 -10.21
C THR A 16 16.20 -9.13 -8.97
N GLU A 17 16.17 -8.01 -8.23
CA GLU A 17 17.08 -7.76 -7.10
C GLU A 17 16.34 -7.71 -5.75
N TYR A 18 16.90 -8.39 -4.75
CA TYR A 18 16.40 -8.42 -3.37
C TYR A 18 17.32 -7.57 -2.49
N PRO A 19 16.93 -6.35 -2.10
CA PRO A 19 17.87 -5.47 -1.45
C PRO A 19 18.05 -5.73 0.06
N ASN A 20 17.13 -6.44 0.75
CA ASN A 20 17.18 -6.51 2.22
C ASN A 20 16.55 -7.73 2.88
N SER A 21 17.00 -7.98 4.13
CA SER A 21 16.65 -9.13 4.96
C SER A 21 15.16 -9.27 5.29
N PHE A 22 14.40 -8.17 5.43
CA PHE A 22 12.98 -8.26 5.80
C PHE A 22 12.09 -8.83 4.69
N LEU A 23 12.48 -8.65 3.42
CA LEU A 23 11.72 -9.19 2.28
C LEU A 23 12.02 -10.67 2.02
N ILE A 24 13.17 -11.18 2.48
CA ILE A 24 13.58 -12.58 2.26
C ILE A 24 12.53 -13.54 2.82
N ASN A 25 12.11 -13.34 4.07
CA ASN A 25 11.12 -14.18 4.73
C ASN A 25 9.77 -14.17 3.98
N ALA A 26 9.37 -13.02 3.43
CA ALA A 26 8.14 -12.93 2.65
C ALA A 26 8.24 -13.60 1.29
N VAL A 27 9.40 -13.56 0.64
CA VAL A 27 9.65 -14.32 -0.59
C VAL A 27 9.55 -15.82 -0.31
N GLU A 28 10.17 -16.30 0.76
CA GLU A 28 10.11 -17.72 1.17
C GLU A 28 8.69 -18.17 1.51
N THR A 29 7.90 -17.29 2.13
CA THR A 29 6.53 -17.61 2.59
C THR A 29 5.48 -17.52 1.47
N ILE A 30 5.61 -16.54 0.58
CA ILE A 30 4.53 -16.13 -0.36
C ILE A 30 4.90 -16.44 -1.81
N GLY A 31 6.19 -16.57 -2.11
CA GLY A 31 6.73 -16.61 -3.46
C GLY A 31 6.95 -15.20 -4.03
N LYS A 32 8.03 -15.06 -4.83
CA LYS A 32 8.48 -13.78 -5.38
C LYS A 32 7.40 -13.03 -6.15
N ASP A 33 6.84 -13.68 -7.17
CA ASP A 33 5.91 -13.01 -8.11
C ASP A 33 4.67 -12.50 -7.36
N LYS A 34 4.16 -13.33 -6.46
CA LYS A 34 3.00 -12.99 -5.63
C LYS A 34 3.32 -11.88 -4.65
N LEU A 35 4.51 -11.88 -4.03
CA LEU A 35 4.96 -10.79 -3.16
C LEU A 35 5.03 -9.46 -3.91
N ILE A 36 5.60 -9.44 -5.11
CA ILE A 36 5.70 -8.24 -5.96
C ILE A 36 4.30 -7.69 -6.28
N ILE A 37 3.37 -8.55 -6.68
CA ILE A 37 1.98 -8.17 -6.96
C ILE A 37 1.33 -7.55 -5.72
N LEU A 38 1.48 -8.17 -4.55
CA LEU A 38 0.88 -7.68 -3.30
C LEU A 38 1.47 -6.32 -2.88
N ILE A 39 2.78 -6.14 -2.98
CA ILE A 39 3.45 -4.87 -2.63
C ILE A 39 3.01 -3.76 -3.59
N ARG A 40 3.07 -4.01 -4.91
CA ARG A 40 2.65 -3.04 -5.93
C ARG A 40 1.20 -2.62 -5.72
N ASN A 41 0.31 -3.59 -5.50
CA ASN A 41 -1.11 -3.30 -5.27
C ASN A 41 -1.35 -2.52 -3.98
N LEU A 42 -0.65 -2.86 -2.89
CA LEU A 42 -0.75 -2.16 -1.61
C LEU A 42 -0.38 -0.68 -1.75
N LEU A 43 0.78 -0.39 -2.34
CA LEU A 43 1.29 0.98 -2.47
C LEU A 43 0.51 1.79 -3.50
N PHE A 44 0.15 1.17 -4.62
CA PHE A 44 -0.69 1.79 -5.64
C PHE A 44 -2.08 2.16 -5.09
N TRP A 45 -2.69 1.26 -4.32
CA TRP A 45 -3.95 1.55 -3.65
C TRP A 45 -3.83 2.74 -2.68
N GLN A 46 -2.77 2.79 -1.87
CA GLN A 46 -2.51 3.93 -0.99
C GLN A 46 -2.37 5.24 -1.76
N LYS A 47 -1.74 5.20 -2.92
CA LYS A 47 -1.64 6.37 -3.80
C LYS A 47 -3.02 6.83 -4.28
N ILE A 48 -3.87 5.91 -4.75
CA ILE A 48 -5.22 6.28 -5.24
C ILE A 48 -6.08 6.87 -4.11
N VAL A 49 -6.05 6.27 -2.92
CA VAL A 49 -6.78 6.80 -1.75
C VAL A 49 -6.34 8.22 -1.42
N PHE A 50 -5.06 8.54 -1.63
CA PHE A 50 -4.52 9.88 -1.44
C PHE A 50 -4.98 10.88 -2.52
N THR A 51 -4.94 10.50 -3.80
CA THR A 51 -5.20 11.41 -4.91
C THR A 51 -6.67 11.73 -5.15
N SER A 52 -7.59 10.98 -4.54
CA SER A 52 -9.03 11.23 -4.67
C SER A 52 -9.52 12.26 -3.63
N PRO A 53 -10.00 13.45 -4.06
CA PRO A 53 -10.43 14.53 -3.15
C PRO A 53 -11.61 14.15 -2.25
N THR A 54 -12.46 13.23 -2.71
CA THR A 54 -13.59 12.67 -1.94
C THR A 54 -13.11 11.65 -0.91
N MET A 55 -12.00 10.97 -1.20
CA MET A 55 -11.46 9.90 -0.36
C MET A 55 -10.54 10.45 0.74
N ALA A 56 -9.73 11.47 0.42
CA ALA A 56 -8.85 12.15 1.37
C ALA A 56 -9.59 12.78 2.56
N LYS A 57 -10.86 13.18 2.39
CA LYS A 57 -11.68 13.84 3.42
C LYS A 57 -12.32 12.92 4.46
N ARG A 58 -12.42 11.59 4.24
CA ARG A 58 -13.19 10.68 5.13
C ARG A 58 -12.36 9.90 6.16
N GLY A 59 -11.06 10.16 6.29
CA GLY A 59 -10.25 9.76 7.46
C GLY A 59 -10.03 8.25 7.71
N LYS A 60 -10.84 7.35 7.15
CA LYS A 60 -10.69 5.88 7.28
C LYS A 60 -11.27 5.21 6.04
N ILE A 61 -10.54 5.27 4.92
CA ILE A 61 -10.98 4.59 3.71
C ILE A 61 -10.20 3.32 3.54
N THR A 62 -11.00 2.29 3.30
CA THR A 62 -10.64 0.89 3.27
C THR A 62 -10.54 0.44 1.83
N ASN A 63 -9.62 -0.46 1.54
CA ASN A 63 -9.44 -1.21 0.30
C ASN A 63 -10.71 -1.79 -0.38
N LEU A 64 -11.83 -1.92 0.34
CA LEU A 64 -13.12 -2.47 -0.11
C LEU A 64 -13.70 -1.88 -1.42
N GLN A 65 -13.31 -0.67 -1.83
CA GLN A 65 -13.76 -0.08 -3.10
C GLN A 65 -12.86 -0.44 -4.31
N TYR A 66 -11.72 -1.10 -4.09
CA TYR A 66 -10.70 -1.36 -5.12
C TYR A 66 -10.41 -2.84 -5.36
N TYR A 67 -10.88 -3.75 -4.51
CA TYR A 67 -10.86 -5.17 -4.85
C TYR A 67 -12.04 -5.48 -5.77
N LEU A 68 -11.73 -5.84 -7.00
CA LEU A 68 -12.71 -6.23 -8.02
C LEU A 68 -12.96 -7.75 -8.05
N LEU A 69 -12.31 -8.55 -7.20
CA LEU A 69 -12.42 -10.02 -7.17
C LEU A 69 -12.34 -10.57 -5.74
N GLU A 70 -13.09 -11.66 -5.49
CA GLU A 70 -13.32 -12.41 -4.24
C GLU A 70 -12.46 -12.00 -3.02
N ASP A 71 -13.05 -11.18 -2.16
CA ASP A 71 -12.40 -10.50 -1.03
C ASP A 71 -11.64 -11.44 -0.07
N ASP A 72 -12.11 -12.67 0.14
CA ASP A 72 -11.53 -13.56 1.17
C ASP A 72 -10.13 -14.10 0.80
N LEU A 73 -9.91 -14.43 -0.48
CA LEU A 73 -8.62 -14.93 -0.96
C LEU A 73 -7.55 -13.83 -0.94
N ILE A 74 -7.93 -12.63 -1.36
CA ILE A 74 -7.04 -11.46 -1.38
C ILE A 74 -6.64 -11.07 0.05
N ILE A 75 -7.59 -11.03 0.98
CA ILE A 75 -7.30 -10.68 2.38
C ILE A 75 -6.42 -11.72 3.07
N SER A 76 -6.59 -13.01 2.78
CA SER A 76 -5.70 -14.07 3.26
C SER A 76 -4.25 -13.85 2.82
N ASP A 77 -4.04 -13.40 1.58
CA ASP A 77 -2.70 -13.14 1.05
C ASP A 77 -2.05 -11.90 1.67
N TYR A 78 -2.80 -10.82 1.89
CA TYR A 78 -2.28 -9.67 2.65
C TYR A 78 -2.01 -9.99 4.12
N ASN A 79 -2.80 -10.89 4.73
CA ASN A 79 -2.49 -11.42 6.06
C ASN A 79 -1.14 -12.15 6.08
N LYS A 80 -0.84 -12.96 5.06
CA LYS A 80 0.47 -13.59 4.92
C LYS A 80 1.58 -12.55 4.73
N LEU A 81 1.35 -11.53 3.91
CA LEU A 81 2.30 -10.42 3.72
C LEU A 81 2.66 -9.74 5.04
N PHE A 82 1.67 -9.31 5.82
CA PHE A 82 1.91 -8.59 7.07
C PHE A 82 2.50 -9.46 8.19
N LYS A 83 2.31 -10.78 8.11
CA LYS A 83 3.01 -11.73 9.00
C LYS A 83 4.47 -11.95 8.59
N ALA A 84 4.74 -12.01 7.30
CA ALA A 84 6.08 -12.30 6.79
C ALA A 84 6.99 -11.06 6.74
N CYS A 85 6.42 -9.88 6.49
CA CYS A 85 7.08 -8.57 6.57
C CYS A 85 6.51 -7.77 7.75
N ILE A 86 6.88 -8.14 8.98
CA ILE A 86 6.29 -7.56 10.20
C ILE A 86 6.48 -6.05 10.28
N GLU A 87 7.55 -5.52 9.70
CA GLU A 87 7.89 -4.12 9.71
C GLU A 87 6.92 -3.26 8.88
N LEU A 88 6.17 -3.87 7.95
CA LEU A 88 5.06 -3.17 7.27
C LEU A 88 3.94 -2.80 8.23
N ASN A 89 3.82 -3.50 9.36
CA ASN A 89 2.82 -3.20 10.36
C ASN A 89 3.02 -1.83 11.01
N ASP A 90 4.21 -1.24 10.89
CA ASP A 90 4.45 0.14 11.34
C ASP A 90 3.63 1.17 10.56
N PHE A 91 3.21 0.83 9.34
CA PHE A 91 2.56 1.75 8.40
C PHE A 91 1.13 1.31 8.06
N PHE A 92 0.91 0.01 7.87
CA PHE A 92 -0.36 -0.56 7.45
C PHE A 92 -0.79 -1.67 8.40
N VAL A 93 -2.09 -1.79 8.68
CA VAL A 93 -2.63 -2.87 9.50
C VAL A 93 -3.89 -3.43 8.86
N LEU A 94 -4.13 -4.72 9.06
CA LEU A 94 -5.38 -5.36 8.66
C LEU A 94 -6.42 -5.26 9.79
N LYS A 95 -7.53 -4.55 9.57
CA LYS A 95 -8.67 -4.45 10.48
C LYS A 95 -9.96 -4.85 9.77
N GLN A 96 -10.69 -5.85 10.31
CA GLN A 96 -11.99 -6.29 9.78
C GLN A 96 -11.98 -6.55 8.26
N ASN A 97 -10.99 -7.32 7.78
CA ASN A 97 -10.77 -7.61 6.36
C ASN A 97 -10.44 -6.38 5.51
N LYS A 98 -9.86 -5.34 6.12
CA LYS A 98 -9.50 -4.10 5.43
C LYS A 98 -8.10 -3.68 5.80
N ILE A 99 -7.30 -3.30 4.80
CA ILE A 99 -6.02 -2.66 5.03
C ILE A 99 -6.28 -1.19 5.34
N VAL A 100 -5.71 -0.69 6.43
CA VAL A 100 -5.78 0.71 6.85
C VAL A 100 -4.41 1.20 7.30
N LEU A 101 -4.23 2.51 7.43
CA LEU A 101 -3.04 3.07 8.06
C LEU A 101 -2.97 2.69 9.54
N ASN A 102 -1.76 2.46 10.05
CA ASN A 102 -1.55 2.24 11.48
C ASN A 102 -1.96 3.50 12.27
N GLU A 103 -2.81 3.34 13.27
CA GLU A 103 -3.31 4.45 14.11
C GLU A 103 -2.21 5.12 14.95
N GLY A 104 -1.06 4.46 15.11
CA GLY A 104 0.13 5.02 15.75
C GLY A 104 0.96 5.96 14.87
N LEU A 105 0.58 6.18 13.61
CA LEU A 105 1.24 7.16 12.75
C LEU A 105 0.81 8.58 13.12
N SER A 106 1.78 9.47 13.34
CA SER A 106 1.51 10.90 13.48
C SER A 106 1.08 11.49 12.13
N ILE A 107 0.44 12.67 12.15
CA ILE A 107 0.10 13.42 10.92
C ILE A 107 1.36 13.63 10.06
N LYS A 108 2.51 13.95 10.69
CA LYS A 108 3.79 14.13 10.00
C LYS A 108 4.28 12.84 9.34
N ASP A 109 4.12 11.71 10.01
CA ASP A 109 4.49 10.40 9.46
C ASP A 109 3.62 10.02 8.28
N ILE A 110 2.30 10.29 8.37
CA ILE A 110 1.35 10.07 7.27
C ILE A 110 1.74 10.91 6.05
N TYR A 111 2.08 12.19 6.23
CA TYR A 111 2.54 13.05 5.13
C TYR A 111 3.84 12.53 4.51
N LYS A 112 4.80 12.08 5.32
CA LYS A 112 6.05 11.52 4.83
C LYS A 112 5.83 10.22 4.06
N LEU A 113 5.00 9.32 4.58
CA LEU A 113 4.60 8.06 3.92
C LEU A 113 4.00 8.36 2.55
N ARG A 114 3.04 9.30 2.50
CA ARG A 114 2.37 9.71 1.27
C ARG A 114 3.33 10.28 0.24
N LYS A 115 4.27 11.13 0.67
CA LYS A 115 5.26 11.73 -0.23
C LYS A 115 6.12 10.65 -0.91
N ILE A 116 6.62 9.67 -0.15
CA ILE A 116 7.43 8.57 -0.69
C ILE A 116 6.65 7.75 -1.72
N ILE A 117 5.40 7.40 -1.39
CA ILE A 117 4.54 6.62 -2.31
C ILE A 117 4.18 7.45 -3.56
N ASP A 118 3.94 8.75 -3.41
CA ASP A 118 3.61 9.63 -4.52
C ASP A 118 4.79 9.77 -5.50
N GLU A 119 6.01 9.99 -5.00
CA GLU A 119 7.23 10.07 -5.79
C GLU A 119 7.60 8.72 -6.45
N GLY A 120 7.25 7.61 -5.81
CA GLY A 120 7.58 6.25 -6.25
C GLY A 120 6.75 5.67 -7.40
N TYR A 121 5.63 6.29 -7.73
CA TYR A 121 4.74 5.81 -8.80
C TYR A 121 4.37 6.99 -9.69
N GLU A 122 4.77 7.00 -10.96
CA GLU A 122 4.23 7.99 -11.91
C GLU A 122 2.77 7.64 -12.23
N LEU A 123 1.83 8.15 -11.44
CA LEU A 123 0.42 8.12 -11.80
C LEU A 123 0.15 9.34 -12.68
N GLU A 124 0.13 9.13 -14.00
CA GLU A 124 -0.62 10.02 -14.88
C GLU A 124 -2.11 9.84 -14.59
N LEU A 125 -2.60 10.47 -13.52
CA LEU A 125 -4.02 10.62 -13.32
C LEU A 125 -4.52 11.60 -14.39
N LYS A 126 -4.99 11.06 -15.52
CA LYS A 126 -5.93 11.76 -16.38
C LYS A 126 -7.20 11.95 -15.57
N ILE A 127 -7.26 13.06 -14.83
CA ILE A 127 -8.49 13.53 -14.22
C ILE A 127 -9.41 13.86 -15.41
N ASN A 128 -10.28 12.93 -15.78
CA ASN A 128 -11.47 13.29 -16.52
C ASN A 128 -12.34 14.06 -15.54
N ILE A 129 -12.02 15.36 -15.40
CA ILE A 129 -12.97 16.31 -14.87
C ILE A 129 -14.09 16.25 -15.91
N GLY A 130 -15.13 15.48 -15.60
CA GLY A 130 -16.36 15.53 -16.37
C GLY A 130 -16.68 17.01 -16.51
N LYS A 131 -16.52 17.54 -17.72
CA LYS A 131 -17.06 18.84 -18.07
C LYS A 131 -18.53 18.71 -17.71
N GLY A 132 -18.90 19.32 -16.58
CA GLY A 132 -20.30 19.52 -16.25
C GLY A 132 -20.90 20.15 -17.48
N LEU A 133 -21.79 19.39 -18.12
CA LEU A 133 -22.70 19.88 -19.13
C LEU A 133 -23.34 21.14 -18.55
N LYS A 134 -22.93 22.29 -19.08
CA LYS A 134 -23.74 23.51 -19.04
C LYS A 134 -24.63 23.49 -20.26
#